data_AF-A0A1F8XDZ7-F1
#
_entry.id   AF-A0A1F8XDZ7-F1
#
_cell.length_a   1.000
_cell.length_b   1.000
_cell.length_c   1.000
_cell.angle_alpha   90.00
_cell.angle_beta   90.00
_cell.angle_gamma   90.00
#
_symmetry.space_group_name_H-M   'P 1'
#
loop_
_entity.id
_entity.type
_entity.pdbx_description
1 polymer ?
#
loop_
_entity_poly.entity_id
_entity_poly.type
_entity_poly.pdbx_seq_one_letter_code
_entity_poly.pdbx_strand_id
1 'polypeptide(L)'
;MNCKELAYMLADYIDGSMDPQLREELDAHIAMCEPCMIFTKTFLVASDKTRQLRKEIEYKIPPEVRSRLETFVRAAALKFPEKVNEYREQVERERREKVAALLKAAIAGRLSSITALLVETHCAGCPECKEYFDGLLKASSPAAGDPPMLIDSHVTRLMESLPPGEEFFLA
;
A
#
# COMPACT_ATOMS: atom_id res chain seq x y z
N MET A 1 24.82 15.92 -21.37
CA MET A 1 24.24 15.64 -20.05
C MET A 1 24.25 16.92 -19.23
N ASN A 2 23.09 17.42 -18.82
CA ASN A 2 22.97 18.53 -17.88
C ASN A 2 22.84 18.02 -16.43
N CYS A 3 22.94 18.91 -15.44
CA CYS A 3 22.89 18.53 -14.02
C CYS A 3 21.57 17.84 -13.63
N LYS A 4 20.45 18.19 -14.28
CA LYS A 4 19.13 17.61 -14.02
C LYS A 4 19.04 16.16 -14.53
N GLU A 5 19.55 15.91 -15.73
CA GLU A 5 19.63 14.56 -16.32
C GLU A 5 20.50 13.62 -15.48
N LEU A 6 21.64 14.11 -14.99
CA LEU A 6 22.51 13.34 -14.11
C LEU A 6 21.82 13.00 -12.78
N ALA A 7 21.08 13.95 -12.19
CA ALA A 7 20.36 13.73 -10.94
C ALA A 7 19.26 12.68 -11.06
N TYR A 8 18.51 12.65 -12.18
CA TYR A 8 17.50 11.61 -12.40
C TYR A 8 18.12 10.24 -12.62
N MET A 9 19.15 10.16 -13.46
CA MET A 9 19.89 8.90 -13.66
C MET A 9 20.39 8.33 -12.32
N LEU A 10 20.94 9.17 -11.45
CA LEU A 10 21.38 8.73 -10.13
C LEU A 10 20.23 8.41 -9.17
N ALA A 11 19.05 9.00 -9.34
CA ALA A 11 17.87 8.63 -8.56
C ALA A 11 17.45 7.19 -8.90
N ASP A 12 17.35 6.86 -10.19
CA ASP A 12 17.02 5.51 -10.69
C ASP A 12 18.09 4.47 -10.26
N TYR A 13 19.36 4.91 -10.20
CA TYR A 13 20.46 4.11 -9.68
C TYR A 13 20.35 3.88 -8.16
N ILE A 14 19.76 4.78 -7.38
CA ILE A 14 19.63 4.62 -5.92
C ILE A 14 18.38 3.81 -5.55
N ASP A 15 17.27 4.02 -6.23
CA ASP A 15 16.00 3.35 -5.91
C ASP A 15 15.89 1.94 -6.51
N GLY A 16 16.85 1.55 -7.36
CA GLY A 16 16.91 0.22 -7.96
C GLY A 16 16.07 0.07 -9.23
N SER A 17 15.48 1.15 -9.74
CA SER A 17 14.64 1.14 -10.94
C SER A 17 15.43 1.24 -12.26
N MET A 18 16.74 1.55 -12.18
CA MET A 18 17.62 1.59 -13.35
C MET A 18 17.70 0.23 -14.06
N ASP A 19 17.65 0.26 -15.39
CA ASP A 19 17.88 -0.91 -16.25
C ASP A 19 19.18 -1.67 -15.87
N PRO A 20 19.16 -3.02 -15.77
CA PRO A 20 20.31 -3.78 -15.29
C PRO A 20 21.58 -3.61 -16.13
N GLN A 21 21.45 -3.51 -17.46
CA GLN A 21 22.61 -3.35 -18.34
C GLN A 21 23.22 -1.95 -18.16
N LEU A 22 22.37 -0.93 -18.11
CA LEU A 22 22.81 0.44 -17.85
C LEU A 22 23.46 0.59 -16.46
N ARG A 23 22.93 -0.12 -15.46
CA ARG A 23 23.51 -0.17 -14.12
C ARG A 23 24.93 -0.73 -14.13
N GLU A 24 25.16 -1.85 -14.83
CA GLU A 24 26.47 -2.48 -14.90
C GLU A 24 27.51 -1.55 -15.57
N GLU A 25 27.11 -0.85 -16.65
CA GLU A 25 27.95 0.14 -17.31
C GLU A 25 28.31 1.31 -16.38
N LEU A 26 27.33 1.80 -15.61
CA LEU A 26 27.53 2.88 -14.66
C LEU A 26 28.40 2.46 -13.47
N ASP A 27 28.22 1.23 -12.97
CA ASP A 27 29.06 0.65 -11.91
C ASP A 27 30.53 0.55 -12.36
N ALA A 28 30.76 0.06 -13.59
CA ALA A 28 32.10 0.01 -14.17
C ALA A 28 32.72 1.41 -14.30
N HIS A 29 31.94 2.42 -14.70
CA HIS A 29 32.43 3.79 -14.78
C HIS A 29 32.80 4.36 -13.40
N ILE A 30 31.92 4.19 -12.41
CA ILE A 30 32.14 4.68 -11.03
C ILE A 30 33.40 4.04 -10.43
N ALA A 31 33.63 2.74 -10.69
CA ALA A 31 34.81 2.02 -10.20
C ALA A 31 36.14 2.52 -10.80
N MET A 32 36.11 3.08 -12.01
CA MET A 32 37.31 3.55 -12.71
C MET A 32 37.50 5.07 -12.65
N CYS A 33 36.57 5.83 -12.07
CA CYS A 33 36.55 7.28 -12.09
C CYS A 33 36.42 7.85 -10.67
N GLU A 34 37.55 8.23 -10.07
CA GLU A 34 37.62 8.80 -8.70
C GLU A 34 36.63 9.98 -8.49
N PRO A 35 36.50 10.96 -9.42
CA PRO A 35 35.49 12.01 -9.27
C PRO A 35 34.06 11.50 -9.17
N CYS A 36 33.70 10.51 -9.99
CA CYS A 36 32.36 9.91 -9.99
C CYS A 36 32.13 9.08 -8.73
N MET A 37 33.15 8.38 -8.23
CA MET A 37 33.08 7.68 -6.95
C MET A 37 32.76 8.63 -5.79
N ILE A 38 33.50 9.75 -5.69
CA ILE A 38 33.29 10.77 -4.66
C ILE A 38 31.89 11.40 -4.79
N PHE A 39 31.48 11.71 -6.03
CA PHE A 39 30.18 12.33 -6.30
C PHE A 39 29.03 11.40 -5.91
N THR A 40 29.03 10.15 -6.39
CA THR A 40 27.98 9.15 -6.09
C THR A 40 27.90 8.86 -4.60
N LYS A 41 29.04 8.75 -3.91
CA LYS A 41 29.08 8.59 -2.44
C LYS A 41 28.43 9.77 -1.72
N THR A 42 28.73 10.99 -2.15
CA THR A 42 28.15 12.21 -1.56
C THR A 42 26.64 12.27 -1.82
N PHE A 43 26.22 11.93 -3.04
CA PHE A 43 24.81 11.93 -3.44
C PHE A 43 23.98 10.90 -2.65
N LEU A 44 24.55 9.69 -2.42
CA LEU A 44 23.96 8.65 -1.59
C LEU A 44 23.75 9.12 -0.14
N VAL A 45 24.79 9.69 0.47
CA VAL A 45 24.72 10.21 1.85
C VAL A 45 23.69 11.35 1.95
N ALA A 46 23.66 12.26 0.99
CA ALA A 46 22.68 13.35 0.96
C ALA A 46 21.24 12.83 0.84
N SER A 47 21.03 11.83 -0.02
CA SER A 47 19.73 11.18 -0.23
C SER A 47 19.25 10.44 1.02
N ASP A 48 20.13 9.68 1.67
CA ASP A 48 19.82 8.98 2.92
C ASP A 48 19.51 9.95 4.07
N LYS A 49 20.34 10.99 4.28
CA LYS A 49 20.06 12.03 5.27
C LYS A 49 18.73 12.74 5.02
N THR A 50 18.42 13.05 3.77
CA THR A 50 17.13 13.65 3.40
C THR A 50 15.97 12.72 3.74
N ARG A 51 16.13 11.41 3.52
CA ARG A 51 15.14 10.40 3.89
C ARG A 51 14.97 10.28 5.41
N GLN A 52 16.07 10.34 6.18
CA GLN A 52 16.04 10.32 7.64
C GLN A 52 15.34 11.56 8.21
N LEU A 53 15.74 12.76 7.74
CA LEU A 53 15.08 14.01 8.11
C LEU A 53 13.58 13.97 7.77
N ARG A 54 13.20 13.39 6.63
CA ARG A 54 11.78 13.19 6.27
C ARG A 54 11.02 12.31 7.27
N LYS A 55 11.67 11.31 7.88
CA LYS A 55 11.04 10.47 8.93
C LYS A 55 10.85 11.23 10.23
N GLU A 56 11.77 12.14 10.54
CA GLU A 56 11.71 13.01 11.74
C GLU A 56 10.73 14.17 11.56
N ILE A 57 10.54 14.63 10.33
CA ILE A 57 9.51 15.60 9.97
C ILE A 57 8.17 14.89 9.92
N GLU A 58 7.46 14.92 11.04
CA GLU A 58 6.06 14.54 11.05
C GLU A 58 5.28 15.58 10.22
N TYR A 59 4.89 15.23 9.00
CA TYR A 59 3.99 16.05 8.16
C TYR A 59 2.57 16.02 8.74
N LYS A 60 2.40 16.54 9.96
CA LYS A 60 1.08 16.83 10.53
C LYS A 60 0.52 18.02 9.78
N ILE A 61 -0.60 17.82 9.11
CA ILE A 61 -1.42 18.93 8.60
C ILE A 61 -1.70 19.85 9.80
N PRO A 62 -1.30 21.14 9.74
CA PRO A 62 -1.55 22.06 10.85
C PRO A 62 -3.04 22.05 11.22
N PRO A 63 -3.40 22.04 12.52
CA PRO A 63 -4.80 21.89 12.95
C PRO A 63 -5.75 22.88 12.29
N GLU A 64 -5.31 24.12 12.07
CA GLU A 64 -6.09 25.14 11.38
C GLU A 64 -6.37 24.76 9.92
N VAL A 65 -5.35 24.29 9.19
CA VAL A 65 -5.49 23.86 7.79
C VAL A 65 -6.42 22.66 7.70
N ARG A 66 -6.28 21.70 8.62
CA ARG A 66 -7.17 20.54 8.72
C ARG A 66 -8.62 20.96 8.92
N SER A 67 -8.88 21.84 9.89
CA SER A 67 -10.22 22.36 10.17
C SER A 67 -10.83 23.06 8.96
N ARG A 68 -10.06 23.93 8.29
CA ARG A 68 -10.53 24.67 7.11
C ARG A 68 -10.84 23.73 5.94
N LEU A 69 -10.00 22.72 5.74
CA LEU A 69 -10.21 21.71 4.70
C LEU A 69 -11.46 20.88 4.98
N GLU A 70 -11.66 20.43 6.23
CA GLU A 70 -12.87 19.70 6.62
C GLU A 70 -14.14 20.52 6.40
N THR A 71 -14.14 21.80 6.78
CA THR A 71 -15.27 22.71 6.52
C THR A 71 -15.53 22.85 5.01
N PHE A 72 -14.48 23.07 4.22
CA PHE A 72 -14.59 23.21 2.78
C PHE A 72 -15.18 21.96 2.13
N VAL A 73 -14.66 20.77 2.47
CA VAL A 73 -15.12 19.49 1.92
C VAL A 73 -16.57 19.21 2.32
N ARG A 74 -16.96 19.47 3.58
CA ARG A 74 -18.36 19.31 4.02
C ARG A 74 -19.31 20.25 3.27
N ALA A 75 -18.92 21.51 3.10
CA ALA A 75 -19.71 22.47 2.34
C ALA A 75 -19.83 22.08 0.86
N ALA A 76 -18.76 21.55 0.26
CA ALA A 76 -18.79 21.04 -1.11
C ALA A 76 -19.71 19.81 -1.23
N ALA A 77 -19.67 18.90 -0.26
CA ALA A 77 -20.52 17.71 -0.23
C ALA A 77 -22.03 18.07 -0.22
N LEU A 78 -22.42 19.13 0.49
CA LEU A 78 -23.80 19.62 0.48
C LEU A 78 -24.24 20.19 -0.88
N LYS A 79 -23.31 20.71 -1.68
CA LYS A 79 -23.59 21.25 -3.02
C LYS A 79 -23.73 20.14 -4.07
N PHE A 80 -23.15 18.97 -3.84
CA PHE A 80 -23.10 17.88 -4.80
C PHE A 80 -23.55 16.54 -4.18
N PRO A 81 -24.78 16.44 -3.65
CA PRO A 81 -25.22 15.24 -2.94
C PRO A 81 -25.20 13.98 -3.81
N GLU A 82 -25.55 14.10 -5.09
CA GLU A 82 -25.53 12.99 -6.06
C GLU A 82 -24.12 12.42 -6.24
N LYS A 83 -23.12 13.28 -6.48
CA LYS A 83 -21.72 12.85 -6.63
C LYS A 83 -21.16 12.23 -5.35
N VAL A 84 -21.57 12.72 -4.19
CA VAL A 84 -21.16 12.13 -2.90
C VAL A 84 -21.78 10.76 -2.68
N ASN A 85 -23.03 10.55 -3.14
CA ASN A 85 -23.67 9.25 -3.08
C ASN A 85 -23.04 8.27 -4.08
N GLU A 86 -22.79 8.72 -5.31
CA GLU A 86 -22.07 7.93 -6.33
C GLU A 86 -20.69 7.48 -5.81
N TYR A 87 -19.92 8.39 -5.24
CA TYR A 87 -18.64 8.05 -4.62
C TYR A 87 -18.80 7.05 -3.47
N ARG A 88 -19.80 7.21 -2.60
CA ARG A 88 -20.08 6.25 -1.51
C ARG A 88 -20.46 4.88 -2.03
N GLU A 89 -21.33 4.81 -3.03
CA GLU A 89 -21.73 3.56 -3.68
C GLU A 89 -20.54 2.88 -4.37
N GLN A 90 -19.65 3.66 -4.99
CA GLN A 90 -18.42 3.15 -5.57
C GLN A 90 -17.50 2.56 -4.50
N VAL A 91 -17.27 3.29 -3.40
CA VAL A 91 -16.42 2.82 -2.29
C VAL A 91 -16.97 1.53 -1.69
N GLU A 92 -18.29 1.45 -1.45
CA GLU A 92 -18.91 0.22 -0.92
C GLU A 92 -18.83 -0.95 -1.91
N ARG A 93 -18.93 -0.68 -3.21
CA ARG A 93 -18.76 -1.71 -4.25
C ARG A 93 -17.34 -2.23 -4.30
N GLU A 94 -16.35 -1.34 -4.38
CA GLU A 94 -14.93 -1.72 -4.37
C GLU A 94 -14.57 -2.49 -3.09
N ARG A 95 -15.12 -2.08 -1.95
CA ARG A 95 -14.97 -2.80 -0.68
C ARG A 95 -15.52 -4.22 -0.77
N ARG A 96 -16.77 -4.40 -1.22
CA ARG A 96 -17.39 -5.73 -1.38
C ARG A 96 -16.61 -6.63 -2.32
N GLU A 97 -16.16 -6.08 -3.45
CA GLU A 97 -15.34 -6.81 -4.43
C GLU A 97 -14.03 -7.29 -3.81
N LYS A 98 -13.34 -6.42 -3.06
CA LYS A 98 -12.09 -6.80 -2.38
C LYS A 98 -12.31 -7.84 -1.28
N VAL A 99 -13.37 -7.73 -0.47
CA VAL A 99 -13.72 -8.73 0.56
C VAL A 99 -14.00 -10.08 -0.10
N ALA A 100 -14.82 -10.11 -1.16
CA ALA A 100 -15.13 -11.33 -1.90
C ALA A 100 -13.86 -11.97 -2.50
N ALA A 101 -12.96 -11.15 -3.05
CA ALA A 101 -11.72 -11.62 -3.65
C ALA A 101 -10.76 -12.20 -2.59
N LEU A 102 -10.67 -11.60 -1.40
CA LEU A 102 -9.92 -12.13 -0.25
C LEU A 102 -10.47 -13.50 0.18
N LEU A 103 -11.78 -13.61 0.37
CA LEU A 103 -12.41 -14.88 0.77
C LEU A 103 -12.18 -15.98 -0.28
N LYS A 104 -12.29 -15.63 -1.57
CA LYS A 104 -11.98 -16.55 -2.67
C LYS A 104 -10.51 -17.00 -2.67
N ALA A 105 -9.58 -16.08 -2.38
CA ALA A 105 -8.16 -16.42 -2.28
C ALA A 105 -7.86 -17.29 -1.05
N ALA A 106 -8.54 -17.05 0.08
CA ALA A 106 -8.44 -17.87 1.29
C ALA A 106 -8.88 -19.32 1.03
N ILE A 107 -10.04 -19.51 0.39
CA ILE A 107 -10.55 -20.84 0.02
C ILE A 107 -9.59 -21.55 -0.96
N ALA A 108 -9.02 -20.80 -1.91
CA ALA A 108 -8.08 -21.35 -2.88
C ALA A 108 -6.66 -21.60 -2.32
N GLY A 109 -6.38 -21.22 -1.07
CA GLY A 109 -5.03 -21.30 -0.48
C GLY A 109 -4.01 -20.40 -1.19
N ARG A 110 -4.45 -19.27 -1.77
CA ARG A 110 -3.62 -18.34 -2.57
C ARG A 110 -3.43 -16.96 -1.95
N LEU A 111 -3.59 -16.85 -0.63
CA LEU A 111 -3.29 -15.60 0.08
C LEU A 111 -1.79 -15.32 0.02
N SER A 112 -1.42 -14.04 -0.10
CA SER A 112 -0.02 -13.63 0.11
C SER A 112 0.44 -13.94 1.53
N SER A 113 1.74 -14.13 1.74
CA SER A 113 2.30 -14.51 3.05
C SER A 113 1.96 -13.51 4.16
N ILE A 114 1.90 -12.21 3.83
CA ILE A 114 1.53 -11.15 4.77
C ILE A 114 0.04 -11.21 5.10
N THR A 115 -0.83 -11.33 4.08
CA THR A 115 -2.29 -11.43 4.28
C THR A 115 -2.65 -12.67 5.09
N ALA A 116 -2.03 -13.82 4.81
CA ALA A 116 -2.25 -15.05 5.57
C ALA A 116 -1.92 -14.86 7.05
N LEU A 117 -0.75 -14.29 7.36
CA LEU A 117 -0.32 -14.03 8.74
C LEU A 117 -1.28 -13.08 9.48
N LEU A 118 -1.79 -12.05 8.80
CA LEU A 118 -2.76 -11.11 9.37
C LEU A 118 -4.09 -11.80 9.70
N VAL A 119 -4.59 -12.63 8.79
CA VAL A 119 -5.82 -13.42 9.01
C VAL A 119 -5.63 -14.42 10.15
N GLU A 120 -4.50 -15.13 10.19
CA GLU A 120 -4.18 -16.08 11.27
C GLU A 120 -4.09 -15.37 12.63
N THR A 121 -3.39 -14.25 12.69
CA THR A 121 -3.25 -13.44 13.91
C THR A 121 -4.60 -12.94 14.41
N HIS A 122 -5.47 -12.50 13.49
CA HIS A 122 -6.83 -12.11 13.84
C HIS A 122 -7.66 -13.28 14.35
N CYS A 123 -7.64 -14.43 13.65
CA CYS A 123 -8.40 -15.62 14.04
C CYS A 123 -7.92 -16.22 15.38
N ALA A 124 -6.67 -15.99 15.78
CA ALA A 124 -6.20 -16.35 17.12
C ALA A 124 -6.91 -15.56 18.24
N GLY A 125 -7.37 -14.34 17.95
CA GLY A 125 -8.07 -13.45 18.90
C GLY A 125 -9.58 -13.33 18.71
N CYS A 126 -10.14 -13.83 17.60
CA CYS A 126 -11.57 -13.74 17.27
C CYS A 126 -12.15 -15.13 16.93
N PRO A 127 -12.86 -15.78 17.87
CA PRO A 127 -13.47 -17.10 17.67
C PRO A 127 -14.45 -17.14 16.50
N GLU A 128 -15.22 -16.07 16.27
CA GLU A 128 -16.22 -15.99 15.21
C GLU A 128 -15.58 -16.04 13.82
N CYS A 129 -14.50 -15.29 13.63
CA CYS A 129 -13.73 -15.34 12.39
C CYS A 129 -13.03 -16.69 12.22
N LYS A 130 -12.47 -17.26 13.30
CA LYS A 130 -11.85 -18.57 13.26
C LYS A 130 -12.82 -19.66 12.79
N GLU A 131 -14.00 -19.75 13.39
CA GLU A 131 -15.03 -20.71 13.00
C GLU A 131 -15.48 -20.52 11.54
N TYR A 132 -15.63 -19.28 11.11
CA TYR A 132 -16.01 -18.95 9.73
C TYR A 132 -14.94 -19.40 8.72
N PHE A 133 -13.67 -19.03 8.93
CA PHE A 133 -12.57 -19.40 8.03
C PHE A 133 -12.27 -20.91 8.07
N ASP A 134 -12.33 -21.56 9.23
CA ASP A 134 -12.20 -23.02 9.36
C ASP A 134 -13.33 -23.74 8.60
N GLY A 135 -14.55 -23.21 8.65
CA GLY A 135 -15.69 -23.70 7.89
C GLY A 135 -15.50 -23.56 6.38
N LEU A 136 -15.00 -22.40 5.94
CA LEU A 136 -14.70 -22.14 4.52
C LEU A 136 -13.62 -23.07 3.96
N LEU A 137 -12.58 -23.37 4.73
CA LEU A 137 -11.50 -24.27 4.31
C LEU A 137 -11.96 -25.74 4.23
N LYS A 138 -12.91 -26.15 5.08
CA LYS A 138 -13.49 -27.50 5.07
C LYS A 138 -14.54 -27.69 3.98
N ALA A 139 -15.25 -26.63 3.60
CA ALA A 139 -16.26 -26.66 2.54
C ALA A 139 -15.58 -26.49 1.16
N SER A 140 -15.17 -27.57 0.53
CA SER A 140 -14.45 -27.58 -0.76
C SER A 140 -15.25 -27.06 -2.00
N SER A 141 -16.37 -26.33 -1.83
CA SER A 141 -17.16 -25.76 -2.94
C SER A 141 -18.09 -24.60 -2.52
N PRO A 142 -18.45 -23.67 -3.44
CA PRO A 142 -18.79 -22.29 -3.11
C PRO A 142 -20.30 -22.11 -2.90
N ALA A 143 -20.75 -22.15 -1.65
CA ALA A 143 -21.88 -21.35 -1.24
C ALA A 143 -21.35 -20.08 -0.56
N ALA A 144 -20.46 -19.35 -1.25
CA ALA A 144 -20.02 -18.02 -0.81
C ALA A 144 -21.15 -17.03 -1.11
N GLY A 145 -22.24 -17.11 -0.33
CA GLY A 145 -23.09 -15.96 -0.13
C GLY A 145 -22.32 -14.85 0.57
N ASP A 146 -22.90 -13.66 0.63
CA ASP A 146 -22.28 -12.55 1.36
C ASP A 146 -21.92 -12.99 2.80
N PRO A 147 -20.72 -12.68 3.30
CA PRO A 147 -20.33 -13.02 4.65
C PRO A 147 -21.32 -12.40 5.66
N PRO A 148 -21.53 -13.03 6.83
CA PRO A 148 -22.30 -12.41 7.91
C PRO A 148 -21.77 -11.01 8.21
N MET A 149 -22.64 -10.04 8.51
CA MET A 149 -22.25 -8.63 8.73
C MET A 149 -21.10 -8.46 9.72
N LEU A 150 -21.04 -9.28 10.78
CA LEU A 150 -19.94 -9.26 11.75
C LEU A 150 -18.61 -9.63 11.10
N ILE A 151 -18.59 -10.70 10.31
CA ILE A 151 -17.40 -11.15 9.58
C ILE A 151 -16.98 -10.11 8.54
N ASP A 152 -17.92 -9.58 7.77
CA ASP A 152 -17.66 -8.52 6.78
C ASP A 152 -16.99 -7.30 7.44
N SER A 153 -17.47 -6.89 8.61
CA SER A 153 -16.91 -5.77 9.36
C SER A 153 -15.47 -6.03 9.85
N HIS A 154 -15.20 -7.25 10.30
CA HIS A 154 -13.87 -7.64 10.77
C HIS A 154 -12.87 -7.73 9.62
N VAL A 155 -13.26 -8.35 8.51
CA VAL A 155 -12.43 -8.44 7.30
C VAL A 155 -12.16 -7.05 6.74
N THR A 156 -13.16 -6.17 6.69
CA THR A 156 -12.98 -4.78 6.26
C THR A 156 -11.95 -4.04 7.12
N ARG A 157 -12.08 -4.12 8.45
CA ARG A 157 -11.12 -3.48 9.36
C ARG A 157 -9.70 -4.04 9.20
N LEU A 158 -9.58 -5.36 8.98
CA LEU A 158 -8.29 -5.99 8.71
C LEU A 158 -7.68 -5.45 7.41
N MET A 159 -8.48 -5.27 6.37
CA MET A 159 -8.04 -4.73 5.09
C MET A 159 -7.62 -3.25 5.19
N GLU A 160 -8.30 -2.45 5.99
CA GLU A 160 -7.93 -1.06 6.26
C GLU A 160 -6.61 -0.93 7.03
N SER A 161 -6.14 -2.00 7.69
CA SER A 161 -4.86 -2.01 8.41
C SER A 161 -3.66 -2.32 7.53
N LEU A 162 -3.86 -2.65 6.25
CA LEU A 162 -2.77 -2.91 5.33
C LEU A 162 -2.04 -1.62 4.93
N PRO A 163 -0.71 -1.65 4.82
CA PRO A 163 0.05 -0.51 4.34
C PRO A 163 -0.29 -0.21 2.86
N PRO A 164 -0.23 1.07 2.45
CA PRO A 164 -0.51 1.46 1.06
C PRO A 164 0.43 0.75 0.07
N GLY A 165 -0.13 0.13 -0.98
CA GLY A 165 0.63 -0.50 -2.06
C GLY A 165 0.80 -2.02 -1.95
N GLU A 166 0.28 -2.67 -0.90
CA GLU A 166 0.19 -4.13 -0.85
C GLU A 166 -1.08 -4.64 -1.57
N GLU A 167 -0.90 -5.56 -2.51
CA GLU A 167 -1.99 -6.34 -3.10
C GLU A 167 -2.16 -7.68 -2.37
N PHE A 168 -3.42 -8.13 -2.22
CA PHE A 168 -3.77 -9.35 -1.47
C PHE A 168 -3.31 -10.66 -2.13
N PHE A 169 -2.95 -10.60 -3.41
CA PHE A 169 -2.65 -11.76 -4.23
C PHE A 169 -1.15 -11.89 -4.44
N LEU A 170 -0.69 -13.14 -4.54
CA LEU A 170 0.61 -13.42 -5.13
C LEU A 170 0.54 -13.07 -6.62
N ALA A 171 1.49 -12.26 -7.10
CA ALA A 171 1.71 -12.04 -8.53
C ALA A 171 2.11 -13.34 -9.23
#